data_AF-A0A412PZN5-F1
#
_entry.id   AF-A0A412PZN5-F1
#
_cell.length_a   1.000
_cell.length_b   1.000
_cell.length_c   1.000
_cell.angle_alpha   90.00
_cell.angle_beta   90.00
_cell.angle_gamma   90.00
#
_symmetry.space_group_name_H-M   'P 1'
#
loop_
_entity.id
_entity.type
_entity.pdbx_description
1 polymer ?
#
loop_
_entity_poly.entity_id
_entity_poly.type
_entity_poly.pdbx_seq_one_letter_code
_entity_poly.pdbx_strand_id
1 'polypeptide(L)'
;MRMAERQLRNPYMWIYQSGSDGKPPVALYEPISTEEDENLFPAEKGVAFCNRLFFKERLYKELSPEDRKAKRFEEETTIWDEFWSWIDTLDPSGGSKLEKAVKYALNHKESLMNYLLDGRCEISNNSAERKAKVYATGRKNFLFHDSVDGAKATAIVISLVETAKANNLNAYKYLYTLLLYMPDYKNEPAGIKQLLPWSTFVQDKCSGIIDDSLALPENRGNLPI
;
A
#
# COMPACT_ATOMS: atom_id res chain seq x y z
N MET A 1 -22.15 -32.25 -11.58
CA MET A 1 -22.50 -31.58 -10.31
C MET A 1 -21.33 -31.46 -9.34
N ARG A 2 -20.64 -32.54 -8.93
CA ARG A 2 -19.57 -32.47 -7.91
C ARG A 2 -18.29 -31.68 -8.26
N MET A 3 -18.02 -31.37 -9.53
CA MET A 3 -16.86 -30.54 -9.91
C MET A 3 -17.14 -29.03 -9.80
N ALA A 4 -18.38 -28.59 -10.05
CA ALA A 4 -18.75 -27.18 -9.93
C ALA A 4 -18.75 -26.69 -8.47
N GLU A 5 -19.18 -27.54 -7.53
CA GLU A 5 -19.15 -27.25 -6.08
C GLU A 5 -17.73 -27.27 -5.47
N ARG A 6 -16.76 -27.83 -6.18
CA ARG A 6 -15.34 -27.79 -5.77
C ARG A 6 -14.64 -26.54 -6.29
N GLN A 7 -15.12 -26.01 -7.41
CA GLN A 7 -14.71 -24.72 -8.00
C GLN A 7 -15.00 -23.54 -7.04
N LEU A 8 -16.15 -23.57 -6.35
CA LEU A 8 -16.60 -22.53 -5.40
C LEU A 8 -15.86 -22.55 -4.04
N ARG A 9 -15.14 -23.64 -3.74
CA ARG A 9 -14.39 -23.83 -2.48
C ARG A 9 -12.91 -23.45 -2.56
N ASN A 10 -12.46 -22.91 -3.69
CA ASN A 10 -11.07 -22.50 -3.85
C ASN A 10 -10.94 -20.98 -3.67
N PRO A 11 -10.52 -20.48 -2.49
CA PRO A 11 -10.44 -19.05 -2.20
C PRO A 11 -9.45 -18.27 -3.09
N TYR A 12 -8.64 -18.97 -3.89
CA TYR A 12 -7.63 -18.39 -4.78
C TYR A 12 -8.03 -18.35 -6.26
N MET A 13 -9.24 -18.76 -6.63
CA MET A 13 -9.68 -18.86 -8.03
C MET A 13 -10.57 -17.69 -8.48
N TRP A 14 -10.30 -16.48 -7.97
CA TRP A 14 -10.89 -15.25 -8.47
C TRP A 14 -9.96 -14.61 -9.49
N ILE A 15 -9.82 -15.25 -10.66
CA ILE A 15 -8.96 -14.76 -11.73
C ILE A 15 -9.67 -13.59 -12.42
N TYR A 16 -9.05 -12.43 -12.35
CA TYR A 16 -9.41 -11.23 -13.08
C TYR A 16 -9.31 -11.48 -14.60
N GLN A 17 -10.33 -11.12 -15.38
CA GLN A 17 -10.05 -10.63 -16.73
C GLN A 17 -9.63 -9.16 -16.60
N SER A 18 -8.34 -8.91 -16.43
CA SER A 18 -7.76 -7.68 -16.97
C SER A 18 -7.30 -8.03 -18.39
N GLY A 19 -8.17 -7.82 -19.38
CA GLY A 19 -7.64 -7.69 -20.73
C GLY A 19 -6.79 -6.41 -20.80
N SER A 20 -5.94 -6.31 -21.82
CA SER A 20 -5.19 -5.09 -22.16
C SER A 20 -6.09 -3.94 -22.65
N ASP A 21 -7.39 -4.01 -22.40
CA ASP A 21 -8.46 -3.22 -23.00
C ASP A 21 -8.93 -2.04 -22.12
N GLY A 22 -8.23 -1.77 -21.01
CA GLY A 22 -8.44 -0.55 -20.20
C GLY A 22 -9.79 -0.45 -19.49
N LYS A 23 -10.56 -1.54 -19.46
CA LYS A 23 -11.84 -1.61 -18.75
C LYS A 23 -11.63 -1.91 -17.26
N PRO A 24 -12.53 -1.41 -16.39
CA PRO A 24 -12.49 -1.75 -14.98
C PRO A 24 -12.64 -3.27 -14.80
N PRO A 25 -11.93 -3.87 -13.82
CA PRO A 25 -11.95 -5.30 -13.60
C PRO A 25 -13.38 -5.78 -13.27
N VAL A 26 -13.87 -6.76 -14.04
CA VAL A 26 -15.17 -7.40 -13.78
C VAL A 26 -14.96 -8.56 -12.82
N ALA A 27 -15.65 -8.52 -11.67
CA ALA A 27 -15.68 -9.66 -10.78
C ALA A 27 -16.60 -10.75 -11.35
N LEU A 28 -16.06 -11.96 -11.52
CA LEU A 28 -16.83 -13.07 -12.08
C LEU A 28 -17.86 -13.65 -11.09
N TYR A 29 -17.65 -13.45 -9.80
CA TYR A 29 -18.49 -13.95 -8.71
C TYR A 29 -18.27 -13.09 -7.46
N GLU A 30 -19.34 -12.85 -6.71
CA GLU A 30 -19.29 -12.24 -5.39
C GLU A 30 -18.83 -13.27 -4.34
N PRO A 31 -18.04 -12.87 -3.33
CA PRO A 31 -17.68 -13.77 -2.24
C PRO A 31 -18.92 -14.19 -1.45
N ILE A 32 -18.99 -15.48 -1.14
CA ILE A 32 -20.12 -16.13 -0.43
C ILE A 32 -20.38 -15.39 0.88
N SER A 33 -21.67 -15.18 1.22
CA SER A 33 -22.06 -14.59 2.50
C SER A 33 -21.70 -15.56 3.64
N THR A 34 -21.15 -15.04 4.74
CA THR A 34 -20.71 -15.88 5.87
C THR A 34 -21.87 -16.47 6.68
N GLU A 35 -23.10 -16.08 6.36
CA GLU A 35 -24.35 -16.59 6.93
C GLU A 35 -24.81 -17.89 6.25
N GLU A 36 -24.39 -18.16 5.02
CA GLU A 36 -24.99 -19.24 4.19
C GLU A 36 -24.32 -20.62 4.32
N ASP A 37 -23.17 -20.75 4.99
CA ASP A 37 -22.49 -22.05 5.11
C ASP A 37 -22.02 -22.36 6.54
N GLU A 38 -22.94 -22.91 7.33
CA GLU A 38 -22.68 -23.42 8.70
C GLU A 38 -21.57 -24.48 8.77
N ASN A 39 -21.14 -25.04 7.62
CA ASN A 39 -20.13 -26.11 7.56
C ASN A 39 -18.68 -25.62 7.48
N LEU A 40 -18.43 -24.30 7.41
CA LEU A 40 -17.07 -23.77 7.33
C LEU A 40 -16.33 -23.93 8.65
N PHE A 41 -15.07 -24.41 8.59
CA PHE A 41 -14.20 -24.36 9.75
C PHE A 41 -13.96 -22.90 10.17
N PRO A 42 -13.71 -22.60 11.46
CA PRO A 42 -13.48 -21.23 11.92
C PRO A 42 -12.39 -20.48 11.13
N ALA A 43 -11.33 -21.17 10.73
CA ALA A 43 -10.28 -20.58 9.91
C ALA A 43 -10.77 -20.18 8.50
N GLU A 44 -11.64 -21.00 7.89
CA GLU A 44 -12.21 -20.71 6.57
C GLU A 44 -13.22 -19.57 6.64
N LYS A 45 -14.03 -19.51 7.71
CA LYS A 45 -14.95 -18.40 7.96
C LYS A 45 -14.21 -17.08 8.13
N GLY A 46 -13.08 -17.07 8.83
CA GLY A 46 -12.21 -15.89 8.92
C GLY A 46 -11.67 -15.42 7.55
N VAL A 47 -11.24 -16.36 6.70
CA VAL A 47 -10.80 -16.05 5.33
C VAL A 47 -11.96 -15.51 4.48
N ALA A 48 -13.18 -16.02 4.65
CA ALA A 48 -14.35 -15.54 3.94
C ALA A 48 -14.67 -14.06 4.27
N PHE A 49 -14.60 -13.66 5.55
CA PHE A 49 -14.74 -12.25 5.94
C PHE A 49 -13.68 -11.36 5.28
N CYS A 50 -12.41 -11.76 5.32
CA CYS A 50 -11.34 -11.04 4.62
C CYS A 50 -11.64 -10.91 3.13
N ASN A 51 -12.07 -11.98 2.47
CA ASN A 51 -12.40 -11.96 1.05
C ASN A 51 -13.55 -10.99 0.72
N ARG A 52 -14.59 -10.93 1.55
CA ARG A 52 -15.70 -9.96 1.40
C ARG A 52 -15.20 -8.52 1.47
N LEU A 53 -14.38 -8.19 2.46
CA LEU A 53 -13.79 -6.84 2.61
C LEU A 53 -12.88 -6.50 1.42
N PHE A 54 -11.95 -7.39 1.07
CA PHE A 54 -11.03 -7.16 -0.06
C PHE A 54 -11.75 -7.11 -1.41
N PHE A 55 -12.93 -7.71 -1.54
CA PHE A 55 -13.75 -7.58 -2.74
C PHE A 55 -14.33 -6.18 -2.87
N LYS A 56 -14.95 -5.66 -1.80
CA LYS A 56 -15.47 -4.29 -1.75
C LYS A 56 -14.38 -3.26 -2.02
N GLU A 57 -13.22 -3.41 -1.38
CA GLU A 57 -12.06 -2.53 -1.59
C GLU A 57 -11.54 -2.49 -3.04
N ARG A 58 -11.71 -3.57 -3.81
CA ARG A 58 -11.37 -3.57 -5.24
C ARG A 58 -12.38 -2.76 -6.06
N LEU A 59 -13.66 -2.81 -5.70
CA LEU A 59 -14.70 -2.01 -6.35
C LEU A 59 -14.49 -0.51 -6.08
N TYR A 60 -13.95 -0.18 -4.92
CA TYR A 60 -13.70 1.21 -4.51
C TYR A 60 -12.39 1.80 -5.02
N LYS A 61 -11.61 1.03 -5.78
CA LYS A 61 -10.23 1.39 -6.14
C LYS A 61 -10.11 2.73 -6.89
N GLU A 62 -11.06 3.01 -7.77
CA GLU A 62 -11.06 4.21 -8.62
C GLU A 62 -11.94 5.34 -8.03
N LEU A 63 -12.49 5.16 -6.83
CA LEU A 63 -13.27 6.20 -6.15
C LEU A 63 -12.37 7.28 -5.55
N SER A 64 -12.93 8.48 -5.39
CA SER A 64 -12.28 9.53 -4.59
C SER A 64 -12.12 9.07 -3.14
N PRO A 65 -11.15 9.62 -2.38
CA PRO A 65 -11.01 9.31 -0.96
C PRO A 65 -12.30 9.55 -0.16
N GLU A 66 -13.05 10.59 -0.50
CA GLU A 66 -14.31 10.95 0.16
C GLU A 66 -15.40 9.92 -0.13
N ASP A 67 -15.58 9.55 -1.40
CA ASP A 67 -16.59 8.55 -1.81
C ASP A 67 -16.24 7.16 -1.29
N ARG A 68 -14.95 6.79 -1.33
CA ARG A 68 -14.47 5.53 -0.77
C ARG A 68 -14.76 5.44 0.71
N LYS A 69 -14.51 6.51 1.47
CA LYS A 69 -14.86 6.57 2.90
C LYS A 69 -16.36 6.39 3.12
N ALA A 70 -17.20 7.10 2.36
CA ALA A 70 -18.66 6.98 2.48
C ALA A 70 -19.12 5.55 2.20
N LYS A 71 -18.60 4.92 1.13
CA LYS A 71 -18.92 3.54 0.74
C LYS A 71 -18.47 2.50 1.76
N ARG A 72 -17.29 2.66 2.35
CA ARG A 72 -16.83 1.84 3.46
C ARG A 72 -17.79 1.91 4.65
N PHE A 73 -18.22 3.12 5.01
CA PHE A 73 -19.14 3.31 6.14
C PHE A 73 -20.52 2.69 5.88
N GLU A 74 -21.02 2.75 4.64
CA GLU A 74 -22.29 2.16 4.24
C GLU A 74 -22.24 0.61 4.20
N GLU A 75 -21.21 0.04 3.57
CA GLU A 75 -21.22 -1.38 3.19
C GLU A 75 -20.27 -2.27 4.01
N GLU A 76 -19.15 -1.75 4.52
CA GLU A 76 -18.14 -2.57 5.22
C GLU A 76 -18.34 -2.62 6.73
N THR A 77 -19.01 -1.63 7.32
CA THR A 77 -19.36 -1.60 8.76
C THR A 77 -20.16 -2.82 9.15
N THR A 78 -21.17 -3.18 8.36
CA THR A 78 -21.99 -4.38 8.58
C THR A 78 -21.12 -5.66 8.56
N ILE A 79 -20.17 -5.77 7.63
CA ILE A 79 -19.26 -6.92 7.53
C ILE A 79 -18.37 -7.02 8.77
N TRP A 80 -17.89 -5.88 9.28
CA TRP A 80 -17.10 -5.85 10.51
C TRP A 80 -17.93 -6.22 11.74
N ASP A 81 -19.16 -5.73 11.84
CA ASP A 81 -20.06 -6.05 12.96
C ASP A 81 -20.38 -7.54 13.00
N GLU A 82 -20.65 -8.15 11.83
CA GLU A 82 -20.78 -9.61 11.68
C GLU A 82 -19.49 -10.35 12.10
N PHE A 83 -18.32 -9.88 11.64
CA PHE A 83 -17.02 -10.48 11.96
C PHE A 83 -16.74 -10.44 13.46
N TRP A 84 -16.97 -9.31 14.13
CA TRP A 84 -16.73 -9.16 15.56
C TRP A 84 -17.71 -9.98 16.38
N SER A 85 -18.98 -9.99 15.99
CA SER A 85 -19.99 -10.85 16.62
C SER A 85 -19.60 -12.32 16.52
N TRP A 86 -19.08 -12.74 15.37
CA TRP A 86 -18.58 -14.11 15.18
C TRP A 86 -17.32 -14.39 16.01
N ILE A 87 -16.33 -13.47 16.03
CA ILE A 87 -15.11 -13.60 16.83
C ILE A 87 -15.44 -13.81 18.31
N ASP A 88 -16.43 -13.09 18.84
CA ASP A 88 -16.85 -13.20 20.25
C ASP A 88 -17.48 -14.56 20.60
N THR A 89 -17.93 -15.34 19.60
CA THR A 89 -18.41 -16.72 19.82
C THR A 89 -17.30 -17.76 19.91
N LEU A 90 -16.07 -17.41 19.49
CA LEU A 90 -14.95 -18.35 19.46
C LEU A 90 -14.29 -18.43 20.83
N ASP A 91 -14.13 -19.66 21.36
CA ASP A 91 -13.30 -19.95 22.54
C ASP A 91 -12.09 -20.84 22.17
N PRO A 92 -11.12 -20.31 21.39
CA PRO A 92 -9.97 -21.08 20.97
C PRO A 92 -8.97 -21.21 22.12
N SER A 93 -8.59 -22.43 22.46
CA SER A 93 -7.65 -22.74 23.54
C SER A 93 -6.42 -23.51 23.04
N GLY A 94 -5.44 -23.71 23.94
CA GLY A 94 -4.33 -24.65 23.73
C GLY A 94 -3.13 -24.10 22.94
N GLY A 95 -2.96 -22.79 22.81
CA GLY A 95 -1.86 -22.16 22.09
C GLY A 95 -1.96 -22.30 20.57
N SER A 96 -3.15 -22.60 20.05
CA SER A 96 -3.38 -22.88 18.64
C SER A 96 -3.13 -21.65 17.75
N LYS A 97 -2.92 -21.88 16.44
CA LYS A 97 -2.80 -20.77 15.48
C LYS A 97 -4.07 -19.92 15.42
N LEU A 98 -5.24 -20.54 15.59
CA LEU A 98 -6.53 -19.86 15.64
C LEU A 98 -6.62 -18.96 16.88
N GLU A 99 -6.21 -19.45 18.05
CA GLU A 99 -6.18 -18.65 19.29
C GLU A 99 -5.31 -17.40 19.12
N LYS A 100 -4.12 -17.56 18.53
CA LYS A 100 -3.22 -16.43 18.26
C LYS A 100 -3.87 -15.40 17.32
N ALA A 101 -4.56 -15.86 16.28
CA ALA A 101 -5.25 -14.98 15.33
C ALA A 101 -6.42 -14.23 15.97
N VAL A 102 -7.26 -14.92 16.76
CA VAL A 102 -8.38 -14.31 17.48
C VAL A 102 -7.90 -13.27 18.49
N LYS A 103 -6.91 -13.62 19.32
CA LYS A 103 -6.30 -12.66 20.26
C LYS A 103 -5.69 -11.47 19.54
N TYR A 104 -5.03 -11.69 18.42
CA TYR A 104 -4.45 -10.61 17.63
C TYR A 104 -5.54 -9.66 17.11
N ALA A 105 -6.62 -10.19 16.54
CA ALA A 105 -7.74 -9.39 16.04
C ALA A 105 -8.40 -8.56 17.16
N LEU A 106 -8.70 -9.18 18.30
CA LEU A 106 -9.30 -8.51 19.46
C LEU A 106 -8.41 -7.38 20.00
N ASN A 107 -7.11 -7.64 20.17
CA ASN A 107 -6.16 -6.64 20.67
C ASN A 107 -6.00 -5.42 19.73
N HIS A 108 -6.33 -5.58 18.45
CA HIS A 108 -6.14 -4.55 17.41
C HIS A 108 -7.47 -4.05 16.83
N LYS A 109 -8.61 -4.39 17.44
CA LYS A 109 -9.95 -4.07 16.93
C LYS A 109 -10.10 -2.62 16.48
N GLU A 110 -9.77 -1.67 17.35
CA GLU A 110 -9.84 -0.24 17.02
C GLU A 110 -8.90 0.13 15.86
N SER A 111 -7.65 -0.33 15.91
CA SER A 111 -6.65 -0.02 14.88
C SER A 111 -6.99 -0.60 13.50
N LEU A 112 -7.60 -1.79 13.47
CA LEU A 112 -8.05 -2.44 12.23
C LEU A 112 -9.21 -1.70 11.57
N MET A 113 -10.02 -0.96 12.34
CA MET A 113 -11.16 -0.21 11.83
C MET A 113 -10.79 1.22 11.39
N ASN A 114 -9.58 1.71 11.72
CA ASN A 114 -9.17 3.09 11.41
C ASN A 114 -9.18 3.43 9.92
N TYR A 115 -8.98 2.46 9.02
CA TYR A 115 -9.05 2.73 7.57
C TYR A 115 -10.45 3.14 7.10
N LEU A 116 -11.50 2.83 7.88
CA LEU A 116 -12.85 3.29 7.62
C LEU A 116 -12.99 4.82 7.81
N LEU A 117 -12.07 5.44 8.57
CA LEU A 117 -12.11 6.86 8.90
C LEU A 117 -11.49 7.76 7.82
N ASP A 118 -10.61 7.23 6.98
CA ASP A 118 -9.93 7.94 5.89
C ASP A 118 -9.82 7.06 4.63
N GLY A 119 -10.45 7.49 3.53
CA GLY A 119 -10.42 6.78 2.25
C GLY A 119 -9.05 6.70 1.58
N ARG A 120 -8.07 7.48 2.05
CA ARG A 120 -6.66 7.40 1.60
C ARG A 120 -5.94 6.19 2.17
N CYS A 121 -6.39 5.66 3.31
CA CYS A 121 -5.81 4.48 3.92
C CYS A 121 -6.15 3.23 3.10
N GLU A 122 -5.15 2.37 2.90
CA GLU A 122 -5.35 1.02 2.37
C GLU A 122 -5.79 0.08 3.50
N ILE A 123 -6.71 -0.86 3.21
CA ILE A 123 -7.12 -1.91 4.15
C ILE A 123 -5.96 -2.84 4.58
N SER A 124 -4.90 -2.91 3.77
CA SER A 124 -3.73 -3.76 4.01
C SER A 124 -2.44 -2.97 3.95
N ASN A 125 -1.44 -3.42 4.68
CA ASN A 125 -0.10 -2.84 4.65
C ASN A 125 0.74 -3.25 3.41
N ASN A 126 0.16 -3.99 2.46
CA ASN A 126 0.87 -4.56 1.31
C ASN A 126 1.68 -3.53 0.52
N SER A 127 1.15 -2.32 0.31
CA SER A 127 1.86 -1.25 -0.38
C SER A 127 3.09 -0.76 0.40
N ALA A 128 2.96 -0.60 1.72
CA ALA A 128 4.06 -0.25 2.60
C ALA A 128 5.12 -1.36 2.64
N GLU A 129 4.72 -2.62 2.76
CA GLU A 129 5.63 -3.78 2.75
C GLU A 129 6.40 -3.88 1.42
N ARG A 130 5.73 -3.67 0.28
CA ARG A 130 6.41 -3.65 -1.03
C ARG A 130 7.50 -2.58 -1.10
N LYS A 131 7.25 -1.38 -0.55
CA LYS A 131 8.25 -0.30 -0.49
C LYS A 131 9.40 -0.67 0.46
N ALA A 132 9.10 -1.20 1.65
CA ALA A 132 10.10 -1.63 2.61
C ALA A 132 10.97 -2.80 2.11
N LYS A 133 10.41 -3.67 1.26
CA LYS A 133 11.11 -4.81 0.66
C LYS A 133 12.33 -4.38 -0.15
N VAL A 134 12.27 -3.24 -0.85
CA VAL A 134 13.41 -2.70 -1.62
C VAL A 134 14.63 -2.50 -0.72
N TYR A 135 14.43 -1.90 0.46
CA TYR A 135 15.47 -1.73 1.46
C TYR A 135 15.95 -3.08 2.01
N ALA A 136 15.02 -3.95 2.41
CA ALA A 136 15.32 -5.24 3.03
C ALA A 136 16.09 -6.21 2.11
N THR A 137 15.84 -6.15 0.80
CA THR A 137 16.58 -6.91 -0.21
C THR A 137 17.89 -6.23 -0.59
N GLY A 138 17.89 -4.90 -0.75
CA GLY A 138 19.06 -4.12 -1.14
C GLY A 138 20.21 -4.18 -0.14
N ARG A 139 19.92 -4.23 1.17
CA ARG A 139 20.96 -4.24 2.23
C ARG A 139 22.02 -5.34 2.09
N LYS A 140 21.69 -6.49 1.50
CA LYS A 140 22.65 -7.59 1.26
C LYS A 140 23.67 -7.26 0.17
N ASN A 141 23.36 -6.30 -0.69
CA ASN A 141 24.16 -5.89 -1.85
C ASN A 141 24.83 -4.53 -1.64
N PHE A 142 24.65 -3.89 -0.48
CA PHE A 142 25.22 -2.59 -0.17
C PHE A 142 26.49 -2.74 0.65
N LEU A 143 27.61 -2.26 0.10
CA LEU A 143 28.98 -2.51 0.58
C LEU A 143 29.22 -2.05 2.05
N PHE A 144 28.43 -1.12 2.57
CA PHE A 144 28.63 -0.52 3.90
C PHE A 144 27.41 -0.64 4.82
N HIS A 145 26.51 -1.59 4.59
CA HIS A 145 25.29 -1.75 5.40
C HIS A 145 25.49 -2.53 6.72
N ASP A 146 26.73 -2.74 7.15
CA ASP A 146 27.06 -3.48 8.39
C ASP A 146 27.23 -2.55 9.62
N SER A 147 27.17 -1.23 9.43
CA SER A 147 27.22 -0.24 10.52
C SER A 147 25.90 0.54 10.64
N VAL A 148 25.65 1.08 11.84
CA VAL A 148 24.50 1.97 12.09
C VAL A 148 24.52 3.18 11.17
N ASP A 149 25.70 3.78 10.95
CA ASP A 149 25.87 4.92 10.06
C ASP A 149 25.58 4.57 8.60
N GLY A 150 26.03 3.39 8.14
CA GLY A 150 25.77 2.91 6.78
C GLY A 150 24.30 2.57 6.55
N ALA A 151 23.63 1.99 7.54
CA ALA A 151 22.18 1.76 7.51
C ALA A 151 21.41 3.11 7.46
N LYS A 152 21.83 4.10 8.26
CA LYS A 152 21.25 5.44 8.26
C LYS A 152 21.43 6.15 6.92
N ALA A 153 22.63 6.12 6.35
CA ALA A 153 22.90 6.70 5.02
C ALA A 153 22.04 6.05 3.93
N THR A 154 21.94 4.72 3.96
CA THR A 154 21.09 3.95 3.02
C THR A 154 19.62 4.33 3.15
N ALA A 155 19.11 4.42 4.39
CA ALA A 155 17.72 4.78 4.64
C ALA A 155 17.39 6.19 4.13
N ILE A 156 18.31 7.15 4.27
CA ILE A 156 18.16 8.51 3.73
C ILE A 156 18.04 8.47 2.20
N VAL A 157 18.99 7.81 1.52
CA VAL A 157 19.00 7.74 0.04
C VAL A 157 17.75 7.03 -0.49
N ILE A 158 17.38 5.89 0.09
CA ILE A 158 16.17 5.15 -0.34
C ILE A 158 14.92 5.99 -0.07
N SER A 159 14.84 6.72 1.04
CA SER A 159 13.71 7.62 1.32
C SER A 159 13.59 8.71 0.24
N LEU A 160 14.71 9.32 -0.18
CA LEU A 160 14.71 10.32 -1.26
C LEU A 160 14.25 9.71 -2.59
N VAL A 161 14.75 8.52 -2.93
CA VAL A 161 14.39 7.80 -4.17
C VAL A 161 12.91 7.40 -4.19
N GLU A 162 12.41 6.80 -3.11
CA GLU A 162 11.01 6.36 -3.03
C GLU A 162 10.05 7.56 -2.97
N THR A 163 10.47 8.67 -2.35
CA THR A 163 9.72 9.93 -2.38
C THR A 163 9.67 10.51 -3.80
N ALA A 164 10.78 10.49 -4.53
CA ALA A 164 10.82 10.95 -5.93
C ALA A 164 9.85 10.14 -6.80
N LYS A 165 9.90 8.80 -6.69
CA LYS A 165 8.98 7.89 -7.40
C LYS A 165 7.52 8.16 -7.02
N ALA A 166 7.22 8.38 -5.75
CA ALA A 166 5.87 8.68 -5.28
C ALA A 166 5.32 10.02 -5.82
N ASN A 167 6.21 10.93 -6.25
CA ASN A 167 5.86 12.21 -6.88
C ASN A 167 6.03 12.16 -8.41
N ASN A 168 6.13 10.97 -9.01
CA ASN A 168 6.31 10.75 -10.45
C ASN A 168 7.56 11.42 -11.05
N LEU A 169 8.64 11.53 -10.27
CA LEU A 169 9.90 12.10 -10.69
C LEU A 169 10.91 11.03 -11.13
N ASN A 170 11.82 11.42 -12.03
CA ASN A 170 13.03 10.66 -12.30
C ASN A 170 13.98 10.76 -11.09
N ALA A 171 14.20 9.63 -10.41
CA ALA A 171 15.00 9.59 -9.19
C ALA A 171 16.45 10.06 -9.38
N TYR A 172 17.06 9.78 -10.54
CA TYR A 172 18.42 10.24 -10.83
C TYR A 172 18.47 11.76 -10.99
N LYS A 173 17.59 12.35 -11.80
CA LYS A 173 17.50 13.81 -11.98
C LYS A 173 17.22 14.52 -10.66
N TYR A 174 16.36 13.93 -9.82
CA TYR A 174 16.04 14.49 -8.51
C TYR A 174 17.26 14.47 -7.58
N LEU A 175 17.95 13.33 -7.43
CA LEU A 175 19.16 13.25 -6.62
C LEU A 175 20.26 14.19 -7.12
N TYR A 176 20.46 14.26 -8.45
CA TYR A 176 21.41 15.19 -9.06
C TYR A 176 21.06 16.64 -8.71
N THR A 177 19.79 17.03 -8.85
CA THR A 177 19.30 18.37 -8.50
C THR A 177 19.52 18.65 -7.02
N LEU A 178 19.17 17.74 -6.12
CA LEU A 178 19.43 17.92 -4.69
C LEU A 178 20.92 18.15 -4.41
N LEU A 179 21.81 17.32 -4.95
CA LEU A 179 23.25 17.45 -4.74
C LEU A 179 23.83 18.73 -5.35
N LEU A 180 23.23 19.24 -6.44
CA LEU A 180 23.68 20.44 -7.14
C LEU A 180 23.32 21.75 -6.41
N TYR A 181 22.11 21.84 -5.83
CA TYR A 181 21.61 23.09 -5.22
C TYR A 181 21.63 23.07 -3.68
N MET A 182 21.40 21.92 -3.03
CA MET A 182 21.27 21.86 -1.56
C MET A 182 22.44 22.47 -0.78
N PRO A 183 23.72 22.37 -1.20
CA PRO A 183 24.82 23.01 -0.47
C PRO A 183 24.67 24.51 -0.28
N ASP A 184 24.10 25.21 -1.26
CA ASP A 184 23.92 26.66 -1.26
C ASP A 184 22.71 27.10 -0.41
N TYR A 185 21.71 26.22 -0.25
CA TYR A 185 20.42 26.53 0.39
C TYR A 185 20.15 25.74 1.68
N LYS A 186 21.13 25.00 2.21
CA LYS A 186 20.95 24.11 3.39
C LYS A 186 20.40 24.81 4.64
N ASN A 187 20.64 26.11 4.78
CA ASN A 187 20.20 26.92 5.92
C ASN A 187 19.08 27.90 5.52
N GLU A 188 18.53 27.78 4.32
CA GLU A 188 17.53 28.68 3.77
C GLU A 188 16.21 27.93 3.55
N PRO A 189 15.21 28.09 4.44
CA PRO A 189 13.95 27.36 4.34
C PRO A 189 13.21 27.57 3.01
N ALA A 190 13.34 28.75 2.40
CA ALA A 190 12.72 29.06 1.12
C ALA A 190 13.38 28.26 -0.02
N GLY A 191 14.71 28.17 -0.06
CA GLY A 191 15.44 27.31 -0.99
C GLY A 191 15.16 25.82 -0.76
N ILE A 192 15.06 25.35 0.49
CA ILE A 192 14.67 23.96 0.78
C ILE A 192 13.27 23.66 0.23
N LYS A 193 12.31 24.58 0.37
CA LYS A 193 10.95 24.40 -0.19
C LYS A 193 10.97 24.21 -1.70
N GLN A 194 11.85 24.92 -2.42
CA GLN A 194 12.02 24.75 -3.85
C GLN A 194 12.66 23.41 -4.23
N LEU A 195 13.35 22.74 -3.31
CA LEU A 195 13.95 21.42 -3.53
C LEU A 195 13.03 20.26 -3.12
N LEU A 196 11.83 20.54 -2.60
CA LEU A 196 10.85 19.51 -2.28
C LEU A 196 10.30 18.88 -3.56
N PRO A 197 9.93 17.58 -3.53
CA PRO A 197 9.56 16.83 -4.73
C PRO A 197 8.25 17.31 -5.38
N TRP A 198 7.41 18.07 -4.65
CA TRP A 198 6.18 18.67 -5.16
C TRP A 198 6.34 20.15 -5.56
N SER A 199 7.55 20.71 -5.49
CA SER A 199 7.78 22.09 -5.96
C SER A 199 7.66 22.15 -7.49
N THR A 200 7.21 23.28 -8.02
CA THR A 200 7.15 23.50 -9.48
C THR A 200 8.52 23.37 -10.11
N PHE A 201 9.56 23.93 -9.47
CA PHE A 201 10.96 23.83 -9.92
C PHE A 201 11.43 22.38 -10.10
N VAL A 202 11.19 21.53 -9.11
CA VAL A 202 11.59 20.12 -9.17
C VAL A 202 10.73 19.36 -10.17
N GLN A 203 9.41 19.60 -10.19
CA GLN A 203 8.50 18.98 -11.15
C GLN A 203 8.93 19.29 -12.59
N ASP A 204 9.26 20.54 -12.91
CA ASP A 204 9.68 20.94 -14.26
C ASP A 204 11.01 20.31 -14.66
N LYS A 205 12.00 20.25 -13.75
CA LYS A 205 13.34 19.72 -14.08
C LYS A 205 13.44 18.20 -14.01
N CYS A 206 12.69 17.56 -13.11
CA CYS A 206 12.85 16.15 -12.77
C CYS A 206 11.70 15.27 -13.27
N SER A 207 10.64 15.85 -13.84
CA SER A 207 9.62 15.06 -14.55
C SER A 207 10.17 14.49 -15.87
N GLY A 208 9.57 13.39 -16.33
CA GLY A 208 9.90 12.73 -17.60
C GLY A 208 10.56 11.35 -17.45
N ILE A 209 10.57 10.62 -18.56
CA ILE A 209 11.11 9.25 -18.67
C ILE A 209 12.64 9.28 -18.52
N ILE A 210 13.21 8.14 -18.13
CA ILE A 210 14.65 7.84 -18.22
C ILE A 210 15.02 7.88 -19.71
N ASP A 211 15.23 9.07 -20.28
CA ASP A 211 15.96 9.19 -21.53
C ASP A 211 17.45 9.19 -21.18
N ASP A 212 18.17 8.23 -21.76
CA ASP A 212 19.62 8.02 -21.60
C ASP A 212 20.46 9.13 -22.27
N SER A 213 19.83 10.11 -22.91
CA SER A 213 20.49 11.34 -23.32
C SER A 213 20.68 12.28 -22.11
N LEU A 214 21.85 12.14 -21.46
CA LEU A 214 22.35 12.96 -20.35
C LEU A 214 22.52 14.44 -20.74
N ALA A 215 21.44 15.17 -21.00
CA ALA A 215 21.44 16.62 -21.00
C ALA A 215 21.42 17.11 -19.54
N LEU A 216 22.57 17.04 -18.88
CA LEU A 216 22.78 17.69 -17.59
C LEU A 216 23.09 19.16 -17.86
N PRO A 217 22.25 20.12 -17.43
CA PRO A 217 22.56 21.52 -17.65
C PRO A 217 23.79 21.91 -16.82
N GLU A 218 24.92 22.16 -17.49
CA GLU A 218 26.16 22.65 -16.86
C GLU A 218 25.97 24.03 -16.19
N ASN A 219 24.95 24.78 -16.61
CA ASN A 219 24.59 26.06 -16.00
C ASN A 219 23.40 25.91 -15.05
N ARG A 220 23.66 26.00 -13.75
CA ARG A 220 22.67 25.79 -12.68
C ARG A 220 21.66 26.93 -12.50
N GLY A 221 22.00 28.18 -12.84
CA GLY A 221 21.15 29.32 -12.47
C GLY A 221 20.84 29.39 -10.97
N ASN A 222 19.93 30.29 -10.56
CA ASN A 222 19.48 30.40 -9.17
C ASN A 222 18.12 29.73 -8.98
N LEU A 223 17.81 29.30 -7.75
CA LEU A 223 16.47 28.84 -7.41
C LEU A 223 15.47 30.01 -7.55
N PRO A 224 14.22 29.74 -7.96
CA PRO A 224 13.15 30.74 -7.93
C PRO A 224 12.65 30.88 -6.48
N ILE A 225 13.32 31.73 -5.68
CA ILE A 225 13.02 31.95 -4.26
C ILE A 225 12.05 33.11 -4.09
#